data_AF-A0AAU7JGR3-F1
#
_entry.id   AF-A0AAU7JGR3-F1
#
_cell.length_a   1.000
_cell.length_b   1.000
_cell.length_c   1.000
_cell.angle_alpha   90.00
_cell.angle_beta   90.00
_cell.angle_gamma   90.00
#
_symmetry.space_group_name_H-M   'P 1'
#
loop_
_entity.id
_entity.type
_entity.pdbx_description
1 polymer ?
#
loop_
_entity_poly.entity_id
_entity_poly.type
_entity_poly.pdbx_seq_one_letter_code
_entity_poly.pdbx_strand_id
1 'polypeptide(L)'
;MTCLDRLSARWTADDSGGVAIPLALSLPVIAAAAMLVVDGGRLFNLQTSVQAGADALALAAAAELDAKPDAIVRANRAIDRLVRNDARFASGGAALQASGVRYLKSLPSSDAQAIASASETTDPALAAYVEVRTAPVGFGSLFAKAAGATGFPTQVSATAVGGFDSVACNVTPLFMCNPFEGSALPLQAAARDPSFRRRLIAMKAKGSQYGAGNYGYLQPAYGNGGAAVKESLALDKPKGCYRQSGVELQTGNISSTAEAINVRFDMYAGGFSGNRGDPAYRPAQNVRKGYTGSSCGASPAYDPSLPPTDPANLGKPLGLPRDPCFYGGATCTFGGAATAGRIGGGDWDFEAYWTRSFGGGFPNGWSNANRPSRYEVYRYEIENGLTTRSTAGASGAGEKGAPACYTGGASTLTDDPDRRLFVGAIIDCQAAAAAGQLTGSSGGVIPVTGYARFFLTEPMDKNDGTIWAEMVELLEPGTPGARNVIRDTVQLYR
;
A
#
# COMPACT_ATOMS: atom_id res chain seq x y z
N MET A 1 -31.57 -29.24 96.80
CA MET A 1 -31.28 -28.45 95.58
C MET A 1 -30.30 -29.24 94.73
N THR A 2 -30.80 -29.95 93.74
CA THR A 2 -30.01 -30.77 92.82
C THR A 2 -29.34 -29.87 91.79
N CYS A 3 -28.02 -30.04 91.61
CA CYS A 3 -27.18 -29.27 90.68
C CYS A 3 -27.72 -29.27 89.24
N LEU A 4 -28.46 -30.33 88.87
CA LEU A 4 -29.13 -30.49 87.58
C LEU A 4 -30.26 -29.47 87.31
N ASP A 5 -31.03 -29.06 88.33
CA ASP A 5 -32.13 -28.10 88.14
C ASP A 5 -31.64 -26.65 87.94
N ARG A 6 -30.43 -26.35 88.43
CA ARG A 6 -29.77 -25.05 88.17
C ARG A 6 -29.04 -25.01 86.83
N LEU A 7 -28.69 -26.17 86.27
CA LEU A 7 -28.05 -26.29 84.96
C LEU A 7 -29.08 -26.24 83.82
N SER A 8 -30.25 -26.88 83.97
CA SER A 8 -31.34 -26.81 83.00
C SER A 8 -31.95 -25.40 82.89
N ALA A 9 -32.17 -24.72 84.02
CA ALA A 9 -32.68 -23.35 84.04
C ALA A 9 -31.70 -22.32 83.46
N ARG A 10 -30.39 -22.58 83.52
CA ARG A 10 -29.36 -21.73 82.89
C ARG A 10 -29.30 -21.89 81.38
N TRP A 11 -29.59 -23.07 80.84
CA TRP A 11 -29.62 -23.30 79.39
C TRP A 11 -30.89 -22.73 78.72
N THR A 12 -32.00 -22.65 79.45
CA THR A 12 -33.26 -22.08 78.92
C THR A 12 -33.40 -20.57 79.10
N ALA A 13 -32.48 -19.92 79.83
CA ALA A 13 -32.51 -18.48 80.12
C ALA A 13 -31.30 -17.71 79.55
N ASP A 14 -30.48 -18.36 78.71
CA ASP A 14 -29.29 -17.75 78.13
C ASP A 14 -29.61 -17.09 76.78
N ASP A 15 -30.10 -15.84 76.82
CA ASP A 15 -30.34 -15.01 75.62
C ASP A 15 -29.03 -14.49 74.98
N SER A 16 -27.87 -14.81 75.57
CA SER A 16 -26.54 -14.43 75.09
C SER A 16 -26.16 -15.10 73.75
N GLY A 17 -26.91 -16.12 73.32
CA GLY A 17 -26.71 -16.87 72.07
C GLY A 17 -27.58 -16.42 70.89
N GLY A 18 -28.40 -15.38 71.04
CA GLY A 18 -29.36 -14.95 70.00
C GLY A 18 -28.71 -14.57 68.65
N VAL A 19 -27.42 -14.19 68.67
CA VAL A 19 -26.63 -13.93 67.45
C VAL A 19 -25.90 -15.18 66.95
N ALA A 20 -25.59 -16.14 67.83
CA ALA A 20 -24.80 -17.34 67.49
C ALA A 20 -25.54 -18.28 66.54
N ILE A 21 -26.86 -18.44 66.71
CA ILE A 21 -27.69 -19.29 65.84
C ILE A 21 -27.80 -18.71 64.42
N PRO A 22 -28.20 -17.45 64.21
CA PRO A 22 -28.22 -16.87 62.86
C PRO A 22 -26.82 -16.76 62.25
N LEU A 23 -25.78 -16.56 63.05
CA LEU A 23 -24.38 -16.58 62.58
C LEU A 23 -23.96 -17.98 62.12
N ALA A 24 -24.26 -19.03 62.87
CA ALA A 24 -23.96 -20.42 62.52
C ALA A 24 -24.69 -20.88 61.24
N LEU A 25 -25.89 -20.35 61.00
CA LEU A 25 -26.65 -20.62 59.77
C LEU A 25 -26.21 -19.77 58.57
N SER A 26 -25.80 -18.51 58.80
CA SER A 26 -25.40 -17.60 57.72
C SER A 26 -23.95 -17.76 57.27
N LEU A 27 -23.02 -18.12 58.17
CA LEU A 27 -21.60 -18.31 57.87
C LEU A 27 -21.37 -19.33 56.73
N PRO A 28 -21.97 -20.53 56.73
CA PRO A 28 -21.80 -21.49 55.63
C PRO A 28 -22.31 -20.95 54.29
N VAL A 29 -23.42 -20.19 54.31
CA VAL A 29 -24.01 -19.61 53.09
C VAL A 29 -23.10 -18.51 52.53
N ILE A 30 -22.59 -17.63 53.38
CA ILE A 30 -21.64 -16.58 52.98
C ILE A 30 -20.33 -17.20 52.49
N ALA A 31 -19.82 -18.23 53.16
CA ALA A 31 -18.62 -18.96 52.73
C ALA A 31 -18.83 -19.65 51.38
N ALA A 32 -19.96 -20.31 51.16
CA ALA A 32 -20.31 -20.93 49.89
C ALA A 32 -20.42 -19.88 48.76
N ALA A 33 -21.03 -18.73 49.03
CA ALA A 33 -21.10 -17.63 48.07
C ALA A 33 -19.70 -17.08 47.73
N ALA A 34 -18.85 -16.85 48.74
CA ALA A 34 -17.47 -16.39 48.54
C ALA A 34 -16.64 -17.39 47.71
N MET A 35 -16.80 -18.68 47.96
CA MET A 35 -16.15 -19.74 47.18
C MET A 35 -16.61 -19.77 45.72
N LEU A 36 -17.89 -19.55 45.45
CA LEU A 36 -18.42 -19.47 44.08
C LEU A 36 -17.87 -18.24 43.34
N VAL A 37 -17.70 -17.11 44.04
CA VAL A 37 -17.08 -15.90 43.48
C VAL A 37 -15.62 -16.17 43.07
N VAL A 38 -14.86 -16.97 43.82
CA VAL A 38 -13.49 -17.36 43.44
C VAL A 38 -13.49 -18.17 42.13
N ASP A 39 -14.36 -19.16 42.00
CA ASP A 39 -14.47 -19.91 40.74
C ASP A 39 -14.98 -19.04 39.59
N GLY A 40 -15.92 -18.14 39.83
CA GLY A 40 -16.38 -17.16 38.85
C GLY A 40 -15.26 -16.24 38.37
N GLY A 41 -14.43 -15.74 39.31
CA GLY A 41 -13.25 -14.93 38.98
C GLY A 41 -12.21 -15.70 38.18
N ARG A 42 -11.97 -16.98 38.50
CA ARG A 42 -11.06 -17.85 37.72
C ARG A 42 -11.62 -18.11 36.32
N LEU A 43 -12.92 -18.35 36.19
CA LEU A 43 -13.58 -18.55 34.91
C LEU A 43 -13.51 -17.29 34.04
N PHE A 44 -13.75 -16.12 34.61
CA PHE A 44 -13.65 -14.85 33.90
C PHE A 44 -12.21 -14.58 33.41
N ASN A 45 -11.21 -14.88 34.24
CA ASN A 45 -9.81 -14.79 33.85
C ASN A 45 -9.45 -15.80 32.75
N LEU A 46 -9.97 -17.03 32.82
CA LEU A 46 -9.80 -18.02 31.75
C LEU A 46 -10.42 -17.52 30.45
N GLN A 47 -11.65 -17.00 30.48
CA GLN A 47 -12.31 -16.46 29.29
C GLN A 47 -11.54 -15.29 28.67
N THR A 48 -11.04 -14.37 29.49
CA THR A 48 -10.17 -13.27 29.03
C THR A 48 -8.88 -13.82 28.40
N SER A 49 -8.26 -14.83 29.01
CA SER A 49 -7.04 -15.47 28.48
C SER A 49 -7.29 -16.19 27.16
N VAL A 50 -8.42 -16.90 27.03
CA VAL A 50 -8.80 -17.62 25.81
C VAL A 50 -9.15 -16.63 24.69
N GLN A 51 -9.83 -15.53 25.00
CA GLN A 51 -10.10 -14.46 24.03
C GLN A 51 -8.82 -13.78 23.54
N ALA A 52 -7.92 -13.42 24.46
CA ALA A 52 -6.62 -12.85 24.09
C ALA A 52 -5.80 -13.81 23.20
N GLY A 53 -5.89 -15.12 23.46
CA GLY A 53 -5.27 -16.12 22.62
C GLY A 53 -5.88 -16.22 21.22
N ALA A 54 -7.22 -16.15 21.11
CA ALA A 54 -7.92 -16.11 19.83
C ALA A 54 -7.54 -14.84 19.02
N ASP A 55 -7.54 -13.68 19.68
CA ASP A 55 -7.16 -12.39 19.11
C ASP A 55 -5.72 -12.43 18.57
N ALA A 56 -4.77 -13.00 19.33
CA ALA A 56 -3.38 -13.14 18.90
C ALA A 56 -3.21 -14.09 17.70
N LEU A 57 -3.93 -15.22 17.67
CA LEU A 57 -3.92 -16.14 16.53
C LEU A 57 -4.51 -15.47 15.28
N ALA A 58 -5.62 -14.75 15.42
CA ALA A 58 -6.26 -14.02 14.34
C ALA A 58 -5.37 -12.90 13.79
N LEU A 59 -4.70 -12.12 14.65
CA LEU A 59 -3.75 -11.09 14.23
C LEU A 59 -2.53 -11.68 13.50
N ALA A 60 -1.95 -12.77 14.00
CA ALA A 60 -0.81 -13.40 13.36
C ALA A 60 -1.17 -14.01 12.00
N ALA A 61 -2.35 -14.62 11.90
CA ALA A 61 -2.87 -15.13 10.63
C ALA A 61 -3.18 -13.99 9.65
N ALA A 62 -3.81 -12.92 10.13
CA ALA A 62 -4.17 -11.76 9.32
C ALA A 62 -2.93 -11.08 8.75
N ALA A 63 -1.87 -10.91 9.55
CA ALA A 63 -0.61 -10.30 9.11
C ALA A 63 0.03 -10.97 7.88
N GLU A 64 -0.33 -12.22 7.58
CA GLU A 64 0.16 -12.97 6.42
C GLU A 64 -0.72 -12.82 5.17
N LEU A 65 -1.88 -12.18 5.27
CA LEU A 65 -2.87 -12.00 4.19
C LEU A 65 -2.53 -10.82 3.26
N ASP A 66 -1.39 -10.90 2.59
CA ASP A 66 -0.87 -9.85 1.68
C ASP A 66 -1.33 -10.00 0.21
N ALA A 67 -2.41 -10.74 -0.03
CA ALA A 67 -2.95 -11.09 -1.35
C ALA A 67 -1.99 -11.86 -2.29
N LYS A 68 -0.85 -12.37 -1.80
CA LYS A 68 0.04 -13.23 -2.59
C LYS A 68 -0.49 -14.66 -2.68
N PRO A 69 -0.10 -15.42 -3.73
CA PRO A 69 -0.57 -16.80 -3.92
C PRO A 69 -0.29 -17.77 -2.75
N ASP A 70 0.70 -17.50 -1.91
CA ASP A 70 1.06 -18.33 -0.76
C ASP A 70 0.54 -17.77 0.59
N ALA A 71 -0.22 -16.68 0.59
CA ALA A 71 -0.69 -15.98 1.80
C ALA A 71 -1.43 -16.91 2.79
N ILE A 72 -2.40 -17.69 2.31
CA ILE A 72 -3.16 -18.65 3.14
C ILE A 72 -2.24 -19.72 3.75
N VAL A 73 -1.24 -20.19 2.99
CA VAL A 73 -0.27 -21.19 3.49
C VAL A 73 0.58 -20.59 4.60
N ARG A 74 1.04 -19.35 4.45
CA ARG A 74 1.80 -18.66 5.50
C ARG A 74 0.94 -18.36 6.72
N ALA A 75 -0.32 -17.95 6.53
CA ALA A 75 -1.27 -17.69 7.61
C ALA A 75 -1.52 -18.95 8.46
N ASN A 76 -1.76 -20.10 7.84
CA ASN A 76 -1.90 -21.38 8.57
C ASN A 76 -0.63 -21.73 9.36
N ARG A 77 0.55 -21.55 8.75
CA ARG A 77 1.83 -21.74 9.45
C ARG A 77 2.01 -20.78 10.63
N ALA A 78 1.52 -19.54 10.52
CA ALA A 78 1.59 -18.56 11.60
C ALA A 78 0.71 -18.97 12.79
N ILE A 79 -0.51 -19.45 12.52
CA ILE A 79 -1.42 -20.02 13.53
C ILE A 79 -0.74 -21.20 14.26
N ASP A 80 -0.10 -22.10 13.52
CA ASP A 80 0.49 -23.31 14.10
C ASP A 80 1.79 -23.07 14.87
N ARG A 81 2.59 -22.07 14.46
CA ARG A 81 4.01 -21.98 14.88
C ARG A 81 4.44 -20.65 15.48
N LEU A 82 3.84 -19.53 15.09
CA LEU A 82 4.34 -18.21 15.49
C LEU A 82 3.77 -17.76 16.85
N VAL A 83 2.57 -18.22 17.20
CA VAL A 83 1.88 -17.76 18.40
C VAL A 83 1.64 -18.95 19.34
N ARG A 84 2.21 -18.87 20.54
CA ARG A 84 1.93 -19.78 21.64
C ARG A 84 1.32 -19.00 22.79
N ASN A 85 0.04 -19.23 23.05
CA ASN A 85 -0.66 -18.64 24.19
C ASN A 85 -1.05 -19.73 25.18
N ASP A 86 -0.66 -19.59 26.44
CA ASP A 86 -1.07 -20.50 27.50
C ASP A 86 -2.37 -20.02 28.14
N ALA A 87 -3.37 -20.90 28.23
CA ALA A 87 -4.62 -20.59 28.92
C ALA A 87 -4.42 -20.69 30.43
N ARG A 88 -4.27 -19.54 31.11
CA ARG A 88 -4.17 -19.52 32.58
C ARG A 88 -5.50 -19.99 33.19
N PHE A 89 -5.41 -20.83 34.23
CA PHE A 89 -6.54 -21.49 34.91
C PHE A 89 -7.26 -22.61 34.14
N ALA A 90 -6.74 -23.00 32.97
CA ALA A 90 -7.19 -24.19 32.26
C ALA A 90 -6.81 -25.48 32.98
N SER A 91 -7.64 -26.51 32.85
CA SER A 91 -7.24 -27.87 33.21
C SER A 91 -6.33 -28.45 32.11
N GLY A 92 -5.04 -28.62 32.40
CA GLY A 92 -4.13 -29.41 31.54
C GLY A 92 -2.91 -28.69 30.96
N GLY A 93 -2.71 -27.40 31.22
CA GLY A 93 -1.45 -26.69 30.91
C GLY A 93 -1.02 -26.66 29.43
N ALA A 94 -1.92 -26.99 28.50
CA ALA A 94 -1.62 -27.01 27.07
C ALA A 94 -1.76 -25.61 26.46
N ALA A 95 -0.92 -25.33 25.47
CA ALA A 95 -1.03 -24.13 24.65
C ALA A 95 -2.36 -24.12 23.88
N LEU A 96 -2.99 -22.96 23.78
CA LEU A 96 -4.20 -22.73 22.99
C LEU A 96 -3.93 -23.07 21.52
N GLN A 97 -4.85 -23.82 20.93
CA GLN A 97 -4.83 -24.20 19.51
C GLN A 97 -6.07 -23.68 18.81
N ALA A 98 -5.96 -23.41 17.51
CA ALA A 98 -7.12 -23.19 16.65
C ALA A 98 -7.86 -24.52 16.42
N SER A 99 -9.18 -24.49 16.47
CA SER A 99 -10.07 -25.62 16.13
C SER A 99 -10.81 -25.37 14.81
N GLY A 100 -10.96 -24.11 14.41
CA GLY A 100 -11.48 -23.73 13.10
C GLY A 100 -10.84 -22.44 12.61
N VAL A 101 -10.51 -22.40 11.32
CA VAL A 101 -9.94 -21.23 10.63
C VAL A 101 -10.73 -21.06 9.34
N ARG A 102 -11.27 -19.86 9.12
CA ARG A 102 -12.00 -19.49 7.89
C ARG A 102 -11.40 -18.22 7.31
N TYR A 103 -11.15 -18.20 6.01
CA TYR A 103 -10.66 -17.02 5.29
C TYR A 103 -11.81 -16.32 4.59
N LEU A 104 -11.88 -15.01 4.70
CA LEU A 104 -13.03 -14.22 4.26
C LEU A 104 -12.61 -13.11 3.30
N LYS A 105 -13.44 -12.84 2.29
CA LYS A 105 -13.27 -11.72 1.34
C LYS A 105 -13.97 -10.44 1.78
N SER A 106 -14.95 -10.55 2.68
CA SER A 106 -15.77 -9.42 3.14
C SER A 106 -16.41 -9.71 4.48
N LEU A 107 -16.67 -8.65 5.25
CA LEU A 107 -17.46 -8.71 6.47
C LEU A 107 -18.88 -8.20 6.22
N PRO A 108 -19.89 -8.66 7.00
CA PRO A 108 -21.23 -8.10 6.95
C PRO A 108 -21.21 -6.60 7.32
N SER A 109 -22.24 -5.87 6.89
CA SER A 109 -22.35 -4.42 7.13
C SER A 109 -22.59 -4.05 8.61
N SER A 110 -22.88 -5.04 9.45
CA SER A 110 -23.10 -4.89 10.88
C SER A 110 -22.55 -6.09 11.62
N ASP A 111 -21.85 -5.83 12.73
CA ASP A 111 -21.25 -6.87 13.59
C ASP A 111 -22.31 -7.71 14.33
N ALA A 112 -23.58 -7.28 14.32
CA ALA A 112 -24.69 -8.07 14.84
C ALA A 112 -25.11 -9.22 13.90
N GLN A 113 -24.63 -9.23 12.66
CA GLN A 113 -24.95 -10.27 11.68
C GLN A 113 -23.88 -11.35 11.65
N ALA A 114 -24.30 -12.61 11.63
CA ALA A 114 -23.38 -13.73 11.47
C ALA A 114 -22.67 -13.66 10.10
N ILE A 115 -21.39 -14.01 10.09
CA ILE A 115 -20.59 -14.07 8.87
C ILE A 115 -21.07 -15.25 8.02
N ALA A 116 -21.76 -14.94 6.93
CA ALA A 116 -22.29 -15.93 6.00
C ALA A 116 -21.19 -16.74 5.30
N SER A 117 -21.49 -17.97 4.90
CA SER A 117 -20.59 -18.81 4.09
C SER A 117 -20.23 -18.17 2.74
N ALA A 118 -21.09 -17.30 2.21
CA ALA A 118 -20.85 -16.55 0.97
C ALA A 118 -19.65 -15.58 1.07
N SER A 119 -19.27 -15.16 2.28
CA SER A 119 -18.10 -14.33 2.53
C SER A 119 -16.80 -15.12 2.54
N GLU A 120 -16.86 -16.45 2.60
CA GLU A 120 -15.68 -17.31 2.65
C GLU A 120 -14.99 -17.40 1.29
N THR A 121 -13.67 -17.50 1.31
CA THR A 121 -12.84 -17.66 0.11
C THR A 121 -11.70 -18.63 0.37
N THR A 122 -11.33 -19.37 -0.65
CA THR A 122 -10.10 -20.19 -0.69
C THR A 122 -9.04 -19.59 -1.59
N ASP A 123 -9.36 -18.48 -2.28
CA ASP A 123 -8.43 -17.72 -3.11
C ASP A 123 -7.57 -16.81 -2.22
N PRO A 124 -6.23 -17.03 -2.16
CA PRO A 124 -5.31 -16.20 -1.42
C PRO A 124 -5.34 -14.71 -1.82
N ALA A 125 -5.67 -14.40 -3.08
CA ALA A 125 -5.74 -13.02 -3.57
C ALA A 125 -6.96 -12.25 -3.05
N LEU A 126 -8.02 -12.96 -2.66
CA LEU A 126 -9.27 -12.37 -2.15
C LEU A 126 -9.39 -12.45 -0.63
N ALA A 127 -8.53 -13.21 0.05
CA ALA A 127 -8.57 -13.39 1.49
C ALA A 127 -8.06 -12.14 2.23
N ALA A 128 -8.98 -11.27 2.64
CA ALA A 128 -8.66 -10.03 3.38
C ALA A 128 -8.80 -10.18 4.90
N TYR A 129 -9.58 -11.16 5.35
CA TYR A 129 -9.83 -11.43 6.77
C TYR A 129 -9.69 -12.91 7.09
N VAL A 130 -9.47 -13.20 8.36
CA VAL A 130 -9.43 -14.55 8.92
C VAL A 130 -10.21 -14.61 10.22
N GLU A 131 -11.17 -15.53 10.29
CA GLU A 131 -11.88 -15.90 11.49
C GLU A 131 -11.19 -17.11 12.12
N VAL A 132 -10.74 -16.97 13.36
CA VAL A 132 -10.11 -18.05 14.13
C VAL A 132 -10.98 -18.39 15.33
N ARG A 133 -11.31 -19.67 15.48
CA ARG A 133 -11.97 -20.22 16.66
C ARG A 133 -11.02 -21.11 17.44
N THR A 134 -10.88 -20.87 18.74
CA THR A 134 -10.02 -21.69 19.61
C THR A 134 -10.68 -23.03 19.95
N ALA A 135 -9.85 -24.05 20.16
CA ALA A 135 -10.30 -25.31 20.72
C ALA A 135 -10.89 -25.10 22.12
N PRO A 136 -11.99 -25.78 22.48
CA PRO A 136 -12.56 -25.69 23.83
C PRO A 136 -11.51 -26.06 24.88
N VAL A 137 -11.31 -25.16 25.84
CA VAL A 137 -10.39 -25.34 26.96
C VAL A 137 -11.18 -25.71 28.21
N GLY A 138 -10.80 -26.83 28.84
CA GLY A 138 -11.46 -27.29 30.05
C GLY A 138 -11.27 -26.34 31.23
N PHE A 139 -12.34 -26.10 31.98
CA PHE A 139 -12.34 -25.38 33.24
C PHE A 139 -12.69 -26.33 34.39
N GLY A 140 -11.76 -26.46 35.33
CA GLY A 140 -11.99 -27.15 36.60
C GLY A 140 -12.40 -26.17 37.69
N SER A 141 -13.69 -26.16 38.05
CA SER A 141 -14.17 -25.48 39.25
C SER A 141 -13.63 -26.17 40.50
N LEU A 142 -13.15 -25.39 41.46
CA LEU A 142 -12.59 -25.88 42.72
C LEU A 142 -13.69 -26.11 43.75
N PHE A 143 -14.66 -25.20 43.79
CA PHE A 143 -15.68 -25.13 44.83
C PHE A 143 -17.10 -25.31 44.28
N ALA A 144 -17.39 -24.90 43.05
CA ALA A 144 -18.72 -25.04 42.46
C ALA A 144 -19.15 -26.52 42.39
N LYS A 145 -18.22 -27.44 42.10
CA LYS A 145 -18.46 -28.89 42.18
C LYS A 145 -18.77 -29.37 43.60
N ALA A 146 -18.02 -28.88 44.60
CA ALA A 146 -18.22 -29.25 46.01
C ALA A 146 -19.54 -28.70 46.57
N ALA A 147 -19.99 -27.54 46.06
CA ALA A 147 -21.26 -26.92 46.41
C ALA A 147 -22.47 -27.52 45.67
N GLY A 148 -22.28 -28.55 44.82
CA GLY A 148 -23.36 -29.16 44.04
C GLY A 148 -23.98 -28.22 43.01
N ALA A 149 -23.29 -27.14 42.62
CA ALA A 149 -23.80 -26.18 41.65
C ALA A 149 -23.90 -26.84 40.26
N THR A 150 -25.13 -26.93 39.74
CA THR A 150 -25.40 -27.44 38.39
C THR A 150 -25.37 -26.29 37.37
N GLY A 151 -24.88 -26.56 36.16
CA GLY A 151 -24.81 -25.55 35.09
C GLY A 151 -23.58 -24.63 35.10
N PHE A 152 -22.60 -24.86 35.99
CA PHE A 152 -21.33 -24.11 35.92
C PHE A 152 -20.55 -24.51 34.65
N PRO A 153 -20.02 -23.54 33.86
CA PRO A 153 -19.29 -23.86 32.63
C PRO A 153 -18.09 -24.77 32.88
N THR A 154 -17.97 -25.83 32.07
CA THR A 154 -16.86 -26.80 32.15
C THR A 154 -15.83 -26.60 31.06
N GLN A 155 -16.11 -25.74 30.09
CA GLN A 155 -15.22 -25.42 28.99
C GLN A 155 -15.44 -23.99 28.49
N VAL A 156 -14.39 -23.40 27.94
CA VAL A 156 -14.41 -22.05 27.37
C VAL A 156 -13.75 -22.08 25.99
N SER A 157 -14.34 -21.40 25.03
CA SER A 157 -13.77 -21.17 23.69
C SER A 157 -14.01 -19.72 23.28
N ALA A 158 -13.21 -19.21 22.36
CA ALA A 158 -13.34 -17.87 21.82
C ALA A 158 -13.23 -17.88 20.30
N THR A 159 -13.81 -16.87 19.68
CA THR A 159 -13.67 -16.57 18.25
C THR A 159 -13.14 -15.15 18.11
N ALA A 160 -12.25 -14.93 17.16
CA ALA A 160 -11.73 -13.62 16.81
C ALA A 160 -11.61 -13.49 15.29
N VAL A 161 -11.85 -12.29 14.78
CA VAL A 161 -11.67 -11.96 13.36
C VAL A 161 -10.55 -10.94 13.23
N GLY A 162 -9.51 -11.30 12.48
CA GLY A 162 -8.42 -10.41 12.14
C GLY A 162 -8.49 -10.03 10.67
N GLY A 163 -8.03 -8.84 10.32
CA GLY A 163 -7.83 -8.44 8.93
C GLY A 163 -6.54 -7.66 8.74
N PHE A 164 -6.04 -7.71 7.52
CA PHE A 164 -4.86 -6.99 7.09
C PHE A 164 -5.23 -6.02 5.97
N ASP A 165 -4.69 -4.81 6.06
CA ASP A 165 -4.73 -3.87 4.96
C ASP A 165 -3.39 -3.13 4.90
N SER A 166 -2.96 -2.82 3.69
CA SER A 166 -1.74 -2.06 3.43
C SER A 166 -2.13 -0.72 2.84
N VAL A 167 -1.62 0.37 3.40
CA VAL A 167 -1.94 1.74 2.98
C VAL A 167 -0.70 2.40 2.42
N ALA A 168 -0.78 2.90 1.19
CA ALA A 168 0.26 3.70 0.56
C ALA A 168 -0.08 5.20 0.66
N CYS A 169 0.73 5.96 1.38
CA CYS A 169 0.66 7.41 1.53
C CYS A 169 1.68 8.12 0.63
N ASN A 170 1.47 9.42 0.39
CA ASN A 170 2.24 10.20 -0.58
C ASN A 170 2.11 9.68 -2.03
N VAL A 171 0.98 9.04 -2.30
CA VAL A 171 0.66 8.48 -3.62
C VAL A 171 0.00 9.57 -4.46
N THR A 172 0.54 9.72 -5.66
CA THR A 172 -0.07 10.59 -6.67
C THR A 172 -1.39 9.94 -7.10
N PRO A 173 -2.52 10.68 -7.26
CA PRO A 173 -3.83 10.13 -7.61
C PRO A 173 -3.88 9.65 -9.07
N LEU A 174 -2.95 8.78 -9.44
CA LEU A 174 -2.78 8.13 -10.72
C LEU A 174 -2.76 6.63 -10.50
N PHE A 175 -3.46 5.91 -11.36
CA PHE A 175 -3.29 4.47 -11.48
C PHE A 175 -2.86 4.13 -12.90
N MET A 176 -2.16 3.01 -13.05
CA MET A 176 -1.87 2.38 -14.32
C MET A 176 -2.54 1.00 -14.34
N CYS A 177 -3.19 0.67 -15.45
CA CYS A 177 -3.64 -0.69 -15.70
C CYS A 177 -2.44 -1.62 -15.81
N ASN A 178 -2.46 -2.71 -15.05
CA ASN A 178 -1.39 -3.70 -15.00
C ASN A 178 -1.03 -4.13 -16.43
N PRO A 179 0.20 -3.84 -16.90
CA PRO A 179 0.56 -4.14 -18.27
C PRO A 179 0.71 -5.64 -18.53
N PHE A 180 0.79 -6.44 -17.47
CA PHE A 180 0.98 -7.88 -17.51
C PHE A 180 -0.29 -8.67 -17.23
N GLU A 181 -1.43 -8.00 -17.10
CA GLU A 181 -2.72 -8.65 -16.89
C GLU A 181 -3.03 -9.61 -18.05
N GLY A 182 -3.39 -10.85 -17.71
CA GLY A 182 -3.61 -11.92 -18.70
C GLY A 182 -2.34 -12.46 -19.38
N SER A 183 -1.15 -12.01 -18.99
CA SER A 183 0.12 -12.56 -19.46
C SER A 183 0.63 -13.68 -18.53
N ALA A 184 1.55 -14.52 -19.04
CA ALA A 184 2.19 -15.56 -18.23
C ALA A 184 3.21 -15.02 -17.21
N LEU A 185 3.58 -13.74 -17.29
CA LEU A 185 4.55 -13.11 -16.41
C LEU A 185 3.81 -12.25 -15.37
N PRO A 186 3.74 -12.63 -14.08
CA PRO A 186 3.08 -11.79 -13.08
C PRO A 186 3.86 -10.48 -12.86
N LEU A 187 3.16 -9.42 -12.47
CA LEU A 187 3.72 -8.08 -12.24
C LEU A 187 4.95 -8.10 -11.32
N GLN A 188 4.89 -8.89 -10.24
CA GLN A 188 5.95 -8.98 -9.24
C GLN A 188 7.20 -9.65 -9.82
N ALA A 189 7.05 -10.62 -10.71
CA ALA A 189 8.18 -11.24 -11.40
C ALA A 189 8.80 -10.26 -12.40
N ALA A 190 7.98 -9.54 -13.16
CA ALA A 190 8.46 -8.51 -14.08
C ALA A 190 9.22 -7.39 -13.34
N ALA A 191 8.71 -6.93 -12.19
CA ALA A 191 9.35 -5.87 -11.41
C ALA A 191 10.72 -6.25 -10.80
N ARG A 192 10.94 -7.55 -10.60
CA ARG A 192 12.20 -8.08 -10.08
C ARG A 192 13.25 -8.27 -11.16
N ASP A 193 12.86 -8.31 -12.44
CA ASP A 193 13.79 -8.40 -13.56
C ASP A 193 14.50 -7.05 -13.81
N PRO A 194 15.83 -6.96 -13.68
CA PRO A 194 16.59 -5.76 -14.00
C PRO A 194 16.40 -5.29 -15.45
N SER A 195 16.20 -6.23 -16.37
CA SER A 195 15.96 -5.91 -17.79
C SER A 195 14.66 -5.14 -18.01
N PHE A 196 13.69 -5.31 -17.11
CA PHE A 196 12.41 -4.61 -17.13
C PHE A 196 12.51 -3.17 -16.61
N ARG A 197 13.32 -2.94 -15.57
CA ARG A 197 13.47 -1.61 -14.93
C ARG A 197 14.00 -0.52 -15.87
N ARG A 198 14.63 -0.91 -16.99
CA ARG A 198 15.11 -0.02 -18.06
C ARG A 198 14.08 0.27 -19.15
N ARG A 199 12.92 -0.40 -19.15
CA ARG A 199 11.94 -0.27 -20.22
C ARG A 199 11.07 0.96 -20.02
N LEU A 200 10.90 1.72 -21.09
CA LEU A 200 10.01 2.87 -21.08
C LEU A 200 8.55 2.42 -21.20
N ILE A 201 7.68 3.00 -20.39
CA ILE A 201 6.24 2.75 -20.40
C ILE A 201 5.54 3.99 -20.96
N ALA A 202 4.79 3.79 -22.04
CA ALA A 202 3.91 4.78 -22.64
C ALA A 202 2.53 4.74 -21.95
N MET A 203 2.39 5.45 -20.84
CA MET A 203 1.12 5.51 -20.13
C MET A 203 0.18 6.45 -20.88
N LYS A 204 -0.85 5.90 -21.53
CA LYS A 204 -1.85 6.70 -22.25
C LYS A 204 -3.16 6.76 -21.50
N ALA A 205 -3.86 7.88 -21.59
CA ALA A 205 -5.24 7.96 -21.13
C ALA A 205 -6.08 6.87 -21.83
N LYS A 206 -7.18 6.45 -21.19
CA LYS A 206 -8.09 5.50 -21.81
C LYS A 206 -8.61 6.05 -23.14
N GLY A 207 -8.71 5.19 -24.15
CA GLY A 207 -9.50 5.46 -25.34
C GLY A 207 -10.97 5.20 -25.03
N SER A 208 -11.57 4.23 -25.69
CA SER A 208 -12.93 3.77 -25.39
C SER A 208 -13.00 2.88 -24.14
N GLN A 209 -11.96 2.12 -23.85
CA GLN A 209 -11.85 1.21 -22.71
C GLN A 209 -10.45 1.28 -22.09
N TYR A 210 -10.35 0.88 -20.83
CA TYR A 210 -9.06 0.69 -20.17
C TYR A 210 -8.46 -0.64 -20.62
N GLY A 211 -7.21 -0.59 -21.07
CA GLY A 211 -6.37 -1.76 -21.32
C GLY A 211 -4.99 -1.59 -20.69
N ALA A 212 -4.15 -2.61 -20.82
CA ALA A 212 -2.78 -2.62 -20.34
C ALA A 212 -2.02 -1.33 -20.65
N GLY A 213 -1.34 -0.77 -19.65
CA GLY A 213 -0.57 0.46 -19.79
C GLY A 213 -1.41 1.73 -19.96
N ASN A 214 -2.75 1.65 -19.93
CA ASN A 214 -3.53 2.87 -19.75
C ASN A 214 -3.37 3.42 -18.34
N TYR A 215 -3.43 4.73 -18.20
CA TYR A 215 -3.55 5.37 -16.91
C TYR A 215 -4.92 6.01 -16.74
N GLY A 216 -5.30 6.21 -15.48
CA GLY A 216 -6.42 7.04 -15.09
C GLY A 216 -6.16 7.68 -13.74
N TYR A 217 -7.18 8.33 -13.20
CA TYR A 217 -7.08 9.09 -11.95
C TYR A 217 -7.82 8.37 -10.82
N LEU A 218 -7.21 8.39 -9.64
CA LEU A 218 -7.86 7.96 -8.41
C LEU A 218 -8.67 9.12 -7.83
N GLN A 219 -9.75 8.80 -7.13
CA GLN A 219 -10.49 9.76 -6.33
C GLN A 219 -9.51 10.41 -5.35
N PRO A 220 -9.28 11.74 -5.41
CA PRO A 220 -8.33 12.38 -4.52
C PRO A 220 -8.77 12.20 -3.07
N ALA A 221 -7.86 11.75 -2.21
CA ALA A 221 -8.15 11.57 -0.78
C ALA A 221 -8.51 12.89 -0.05
N TYR A 222 -8.12 14.03 -0.63
CA TYR A 222 -8.42 15.36 -0.12
C TYR A 222 -8.92 16.27 -1.24
N GLY A 223 -10.02 16.97 -1.00
CA GLY A 223 -10.70 17.77 -2.01
C GLY A 223 -11.53 16.91 -2.97
N ASN A 224 -12.23 17.57 -3.89
CA ASN A 224 -13.15 16.91 -4.82
C ASN A 224 -12.87 17.29 -6.28
N GLY A 225 -13.05 16.32 -7.17
CA GLY A 225 -13.03 16.53 -8.61
C GLY A 225 -11.64 16.80 -9.21
N GLY A 226 -11.64 17.18 -10.50
CA GLY A 226 -10.40 17.32 -11.29
C GLY A 226 -9.44 18.42 -10.82
N ALA A 227 -9.93 19.43 -10.10
CA ALA A 227 -9.08 20.46 -9.51
C ALA A 227 -8.18 19.88 -8.41
N ALA A 228 -8.75 19.07 -7.51
CA ALA A 228 -8.01 18.42 -6.43
C ALA A 228 -7.00 17.38 -6.96
N VAL A 229 -7.35 16.68 -8.06
CA VAL A 229 -6.39 15.82 -8.76
C VAL A 229 -5.23 16.63 -9.29
N LYS A 230 -5.46 17.69 -10.07
CA LYS A 230 -4.39 18.55 -10.61
C LYS A 230 -3.48 19.11 -9.53
N GLU A 231 -4.07 19.58 -8.45
CA GLU A 231 -3.34 20.09 -7.30
C GLU A 231 -2.42 19.02 -6.70
N SER A 232 -2.97 17.83 -6.44
CA SER A 232 -2.20 16.69 -5.93
C SER A 232 -1.14 16.20 -6.91
N LEU A 233 -1.38 16.32 -8.22
CA LEU A 233 -0.38 16.06 -9.24
C LEU A 233 0.74 17.09 -9.14
N ALA A 234 0.48 18.37 -8.89
CA ALA A 234 1.50 19.42 -8.92
C ALA A 234 2.32 19.53 -7.62
N LEU A 235 1.79 19.10 -6.47
CA LEU A 235 2.48 19.17 -5.17
C LEU A 235 3.70 18.25 -5.05
N ASP A 236 4.69 18.67 -4.26
CA ASP A 236 5.92 17.92 -3.93
C ASP A 236 5.63 16.63 -3.17
N LYS A 237 4.81 16.70 -2.13
CA LYS A 237 4.32 15.58 -1.31
C LYS A 237 2.79 15.55 -1.36
N PRO A 238 2.19 14.74 -2.25
CA PRO A 238 0.74 14.56 -2.28
C PRO A 238 0.26 14.06 -0.92
N LYS A 239 -0.84 14.58 -0.38
CA LYS A 239 -1.32 14.16 0.96
C LYS A 239 -2.05 12.81 0.94
N GLY A 240 -2.39 12.28 -0.24
CA GLY A 240 -3.27 11.13 -0.37
C GLY A 240 -2.68 9.82 0.15
N CYS A 241 -3.51 9.08 0.90
CA CYS A 241 -3.26 7.72 1.32
C CYS A 241 -4.34 6.81 0.73
N TYR A 242 -3.92 5.70 0.10
CA TYR A 242 -4.80 4.76 -0.56
C TYR A 242 -4.59 3.37 0.01
N ARG A 243 -5.69 2.64 0.20
CA ARG A 243 -5.66 1.25 0.66
C ARG A 243 -5.39 0.32 -0.51
N GLN A 244 -4.59 -0.71 -0.27
CA GLN A 244 -4.37 -1.78 -1.23
C GLN A 244 -5.64 -2.61 -1.41
N SER A 245 -6.42 -2.78 -0.34
CA SER A 245 -7.74 -3.43 -0.39
C SER A 245 -8.73 -2.74 -1.33
N GLY A 246 -8.51 -1.47 -1.68
CA GLY A 246 -9.50 -0.74 -2.43
C GLY A 246 -9.22 0.74 -2.70
N VAL A 247 -9.32 1.11 -3.98
CA VAL A 247 -9.32 2.51 -4.44
C VAL A 247 -10.53 2.81 -5.32
N GLU A 248 -10.96 4.06 -5.29
CA GLU A 248 -12.02 4.58 -6.15
C GLU A 248 -11.43 5.42 -7.28
N LEU A 249 -12.10 5.44 -8.43
CA LEU A 249 -11.64 6.19 -9.59
C LEU A 249 -12.27 7.58 -9.65
N GLN A 250 -11.44 8.59 -9.90
CA GLN A 250 -11.91 9.89 -10.33
C GLN A 250 -12.23 9.81 -11.82
N THR A 251 -13.49 9.99 -12.16
CA THR A 251 -13.94 9.94 -13.54
C THR A 251 -14.14 11.32 -14.13
N GLY A 252 -14.21 11.36 -15.47
CA GLY A 252 -14.20 12.60 -16.26
C GLY A 252 -12.83 12.89 -16.88
N ASN A 253 -12.85 13.63 -17.98
CA ASN A 253 -11.62 14.14 -18.57
C ASN A 253 -11.13 15.33 -17.74
N ILE A 254 -9.95 15.20 -17.13
CA ILE A 254 -9.37 16.27 -16.32
C ILE A 254 -8.48 17.10 -17.24
N SER A 255 -8.95 18.30 -17.60
CA SER A 255 -8.16 19.23 -18.40
C SER A 255 -6.98 19.77 -17.61
N SER A 256 -5.89 20.08 -18.33
CA SER A 256 -4.68 20.71 -17.81
C SER A 256 -3.84 19.90 -16.80
N THR A 257 -3.85 18.57 -16.93
CA THR A 257 -2.97 17.71 -16.12
C THR A 257 -1.53 17.76 -16.58
N ALA A 258 -1.29 18.06 -17.86
CA ALA A 258 0.06 18.29 -18.39
C ALA A 258 0.73 19.46 -17.68
N GLU A 259 0.03 20.58 -17.46
CA GLU A 259 0.55 21.71 -16.69
C GLU A 259 0.93 21.30 -15.26
N ALA A 260 0.11 20.49 -14.59
CA ALA A 260 0.38 20.01 -13.23
C ALA A 260 1.62 19.09 -13.16
N ILE A 261 1.74 18.16 -14.11
CA ILE A 261 2.88 17.24 -14.16
C ILE A 261 4.16 17.99 -14.53
N ASN A 262 4.07 18.93 -15.47
CA ASN A 262 5.21 19.66 -16.03
C ASN A 262 5.85 20.67 -15.06
N VAL A 263 5.21 20.99 -13.93
CA VAL A 263 5.85 21.70 -12.82
C VAL A 263 7.15 21.00 -12.38
N ARG A 264 7.19 19.66 -12.43
CA ARG A 264 8.39 18.86 -12.10
C ARG A 264 9.59 19.15 -13.01
N PHE A 265 9.29 19.62 -14.21
CA PHE A 265 10.25 19.99 -15.24
C PHE A 265 10.52 21.49 -15.24
N ASP A 266 10.18 22.22 -14.17
CA ASP A 266 10.37 23.67 -14.09
C ASP A 266 9.55 24.41 -15.17
N MET A 267 8.40 23.85 -15.55
CA MET A 267 7.48 24.45 -16.52
C MET A 267 6.19 24.90 -15.83
N TYR A 268 6.10 26.20 -15.56
CA TYR A 268 4.96 26.81 -14.87
C TYR A 268 4.04 27.54 -15.86
N ALA A 269 2.91 26.90 -16.18
CA ALA A 269 1.91 27.39 -17.11
C ALA A 269 0.49 27.20 -16.58
N GLY A 270 -0.49 27.87 -17.21
CA GLY A 270 -1.90 27.80 -16.82
C GLY A 270 -2.11 28.17 -15.36
N GLY A 271 -2.92 27.40 -14.65
CA GLY A 271 -3.22 27.63 -13.23
C GLY A 271 -2.02 27.56 -12.28
N PHE A 272 -0.86 27.06 -12.72
CA PHE A 272 0.34 26.93 -11.89
C PHE A 272 1.38 28.02 -12.14
N SER A 273 1.12 29.01 -13.01
CA SER A 273 2.09 30.07 -13.33
C SER A 273 2.51 30.89 -12.10
N GLY A 274 1.60 31.04 -11.12
CA GLY A 274 1.83 31.77 -9.87
C GLY A 274 2.64 30.99 -8.82
N ASN A 275 2.86 29.69 -9.00
CA ASN A 275 3.46 28.82 -7.99
C ASN A 275 5.00 28.75 -8.07
N ARG A 276 5.64 29.56 -8.93
CA ARG A 276 7.10 29.57 -9.15
C ARG A 276 7.90 29.85 -7.88
N GLY A 277 7.33 30.61 -6.94
CA GLY A 277 7.98 30.95 -5.67
C GLY A 277 7.68 29.97 -4.53
N ASP A 278 6.78 29.01 -4.74
CA ASP A 278 6.27 28.16 -3.66
C ASP A 278 7.06 26.84 -3.58
N PRO A 279 7.73 26.55 -2.45
CA PRO A 279 8.42 25.27 -2.23
C PRO A 279 7.55 24.03 -2.40
N ALA A 280 6.23 24.11 -2.15
CA ALA A 280 5.32 22.99 -2.34
C ALA A 280 5.17 22.59 -3.82
N TYR A 281 5.47 23.50 -4.75
CA TYR A 281 5.42 23.27 -6.20
C TYR A 281 6.81 23.35 -6.83
N ARG A 282 7.86 23.11 -6.05
CA ARG A 282 9.23 23.10 -6.57
C ARG A 282 9.41 22.06 -7.70
N PRO A 283 10.30 22.33 -8.66
CA PRO A 283 10.67 21.35 -9.67
C PRO A 283 11.67 20.34 -9.11
N ALA A 284 12.10 19.38 -9.96
CA ALA A 284 13.21 18.49 -9.63
C ALA A 284 14.55 19.23 -9.61
N GLN A 285 15.56 18.64 -8.94
CA GLN A 285 16.92 19.17 -8.99
C GLN A 285 17.52 19.12 -10.41
N ASN A 286 17.10 18.14 -11.21
CA ASN A 286 17.43 18.02 -12.62
C ASN A 286 16.18 18.03 -13.50
N VAL A 287 16.05 19.07 -14.31
CA VAL A 287 14.93 19.33 -15.21
C VAL A 287 15.34 19.26 -16.68
N ARG A 288 16.50 18.70 -17.00
CA ARG A 288 16.96 18.50 -18.38
C ARG A 288 15.92 17.72 -19.18
N LYS A 289 15.59 18.22 -20.37
CA LYS A 289 14.47 17.76 -21.20
C LYS A 289 14.64 18.06 -22.70
N GLY A 290 15.81 18.54 -23.14
CA GLY A 290 16.11 18.86 -24.54
C GLY A 290 15.56 20.22 -24.99
N TYR A 291 15.55 21.20 -24.10
CA TYR A 291 15.00 22.54 -24.38
C TYR A 291 16.11 23.57 -24.59
N THR A 292 15.88 24.54 -25.47
CA THR A 292 16.81 25.67 -25.70
C THR A 292 16.09 27.00 -25.65
N GLY A 293 16.82 28.06 -25.29
CA GLY A 293 16.30 29.42 -25.24
C GLY A 293 16.61 30.14 -23.93
N SER A 294 16.00 31.31 -23.73
CA SER A 294 16.23 32.14 -22.55
C SER A 294 15.47 31.62 -21.34
N SER A 295 16.17 31.00 -20.38
CA SER A 295 15.65 30.61 -19.06
C SER A 295 14.20 30.11 -19.12
N CYS A 296 13.24 30.84 -18.54
CA CYS A 296 11.85 30.43 -18.43
C CYS A 296 11.01 30.53 -19.72
N GLY A 297 11.60 31.00 -20.82
CA GLY A 297 11.03 30.98 -22.15
C GLY A 297 11.60 29.87 -23.04
N ALA A 298 12.37 28.92 -22.48
CA ALA A 298 12.94 27.83 -23.26
C ALA A 298 11.84 26.94 -23.87
N SER A 299 12.10 26.43 -25.07
CA SER A 299 11.19 25.59 -25.84
C SER A 299 11.89 24.31 -26.31
N PRO A 300 11.15 23.25 -26.69
CA PRO A 300 11.75 22.02 -27.20
C PRO A 300 12.68 22.33 -28.38
N ALA A 301 13.93 21.88 -28.30
CA ALA A 301 14.86 22.00 -29.41
C ALA A 301 14.64 20.90 -30.45
N TYR A 302 14.31 19.70 -29.96
CA TYR A 302 14.15 18.48 -30.74
C TYR A 302 12.68 18.01 -30.74
N ASP A 303 12.34 17.13 -31.67
CA ASP A 303 11.06 16.45 -31.72
C ASP A 303 11.15 15.09 -30.98
N PRO A 304 10.47 14.91 -29.83
CA PRO A 304 10.52 13.66 -29.08
C PRO A 304 9.79 12.50 -29.75
N SER A 305 9.03 12.74 -30.82
CA SER A 305 8.38 11.70 -31.64
C SER A 305 9.30 11.11 -32.72
N LEU A 306 10.51 11.67 -32.88
CA LEU A 306 11.51 11.22 -33.83
C LEU A 306 12.76 10.68 -33.10
N PRO A 307 13.49 9.71 -33.67
CA PRO A 307 14.69 9.17 -33.06
C PRO A 307 15.80 10.23 -32.98
N PRO A 308 16.80 10.06 -32.09
CA PRO A 308 17.97 10.93 -32.02
C PRO A 308 18.77 11.02 -33.32
N THR A 309 18.68 9.99 -34.16
CA THR A 309 19.36 9.87 -35.45
C THR A 309 18.61 10.57 -36.59
N ASP A 310 17.38 11.04 -36.36
CA ASP A 310 16.60 11.74 -37.37
C ASP A 310 17.23 13.09 -37.74
N PRO A 311 17.28 13.49 -39.02
CA PRO A 311 17.80 14.78 -39.46
C PRO A 311 17.22 15.99 -38.71
N ALA A 312 15.94 15.95 -38.29
CA ALA A 312 15.31 17.02 -37.53
C ALA A 312 15.87 17.17 -36.11
N ASN A 313 16.48 16.12 -35.56
CA ASN A 313 17.04 16.07 -34.21
C ASN A 313 18.57 16.15 -34.17
N LEU A 314 19.25 16.01 -35.32
CA LEU A 314 20.72 16.07 -35.38
C LEU A 314 21.28 17.39 -34.85
N GLY A 315 22.28 17.28 -33.98
CA GLY A 315 22.99 18.44 -33.42
C GLY A 315 22.24 19.22 -32.35
N LYS A 316 21.01 18.83 -32.00
CA LYS A 316 20.20 19.52 -31.01
C LYS A 316 20.35 18.91 -29.62
N PRO A 317 20.12 19.67 -28.54
CA PRO A 317 19.96 19.11 -27.20
C PRO A 317 18.81 18.09 -27.19
N LEU A 318 19.00 16.99 -26.46
CA LEU A 318 18.03 15.91 -26.35
C LEU A 318 17.54 15.82 -24.91
N GLY A 319 16.25 15.51 -24.75
CA GLY A 319 15.77 14.88 -23.53
C GLY A 319 16.23 13.41 -23.50
N LEU A 320 15.84 12.68 -22.46
CA LEU A 320 16.09 11.23 -22.38
C LEU A 320 15.30 10.55 -23.51
N PRO A 321 15.96 10.02 -24.57
CA PRO A 321 15.27 9.53 -25.76
C PRO A 321 14.31 8.38 -25.46
N ARG A 322 13.30 8.16 -26.30
CA ARG A 322 12.40 7.00 -26.21
C ARG A 322 13.08 5.74 -26.77
N ASP A 323 12.50 4.58 -26.50
CA ASP A 323 12.98 3.33 -27.10
C ASP A 323 12.65 3.33 -28.62
N PRO A 324 13.53 2.79 -29.50
CA PRO A 324 13.35 2.81 -30.95
C PRO A 324 11.98 2.33 -31.45
N CYS A 325 11.37 1.37 -30.76
CA CYS A 325 10.06 0.82 -31.13
C CYS A 325 8.88 1.80 -30.96
N PHE A 326 9.10 2.97 -30.35
CA PHE A 326 8.09 4.03 -30.26
C PHE A 326 8.14 5.04 -31.41
N TYR A 327 9.09 4.90 -32.34
CA TYR A 327 9.25 5.79 -33.49
C TYR A 327 8.69 5.19 -34.79
N GLY A 328 8.38 6.05 -35.76
CA GLY A 328 8.13 5.64 -37.15
C GLY A 328 6.92 4.72 -37.36
N GLY A 329 5.96 4.69 -36.43
CA GLY A 329 4.82 3.78 -36.48
C GLY A 329 5.16 2.31 -36.16
N ALA A 330 6.36 2.04 -35.65
CA ALA A 330 6.71 0.73 -35.13
C ALA A 330 5.82 0.36 -33.93
N THR A 331 5.71 -0.94 -33.65
CA THR A 331 4.99 -1.45 -32.48
C THR A 331 5.96 -2.16 -31.57
N CYS A 332 6.02 -1.75 -30.31
CA CYS A 332 6.80 -2.45 -29.31
C CYS A 332 6.21 -3.85 -29.05
N THR A 333 7.05 -4.87 -29.00
CA THR A 333 6.62 -6.28 -28.92
C THR A 333 6.78 -6.90 -27.54
N PHE A 334 7.41 -6.17 -26.61
CA PHE A 334 7.68 -6.69 -25.27
C PHE A 334 6.39 -6.96 -24.50
N GLY A 335 6.28 -8.14 -23.88
CA GLY A 335 5.08 -8.61 -23.19
C GLY A 335 3.92 -9.01 -24.12
N GLY A 336 4.17 -9.05 -25.43
CA GLY A 336 3.22 -9.57 -26.43
C GLY A 336 1.99 -8.70 -26.62
N ALA A 337 0.90 -9.30 -27.12
CA ALA A 337 -0.34 -8.59 -27.40
C ALA A 337 -0.97 -7.97 -26.14
N ALA A 338 -0.73 -8.56 -24.96
CA ALA A 338 -1.26 -8.09 -23.69
C ALA A 338 -0.84 -6.66 -23.37
N THR A 339 0.39 -6.25 -23.72
CA THR A 339 0.92 -4.91 -23.41
C THR A 339 0.52 -3.85 -24.42
N ALA A 340 -0.18 -4.21 -25.50
CA ALA A 340 -0.64 -3.30 -26.55
C ALA A 340 0.44 -2.33 -27.08
N GLY A 341 1.71 -2.76 -27.13
CA GLY A 341 2.84 -1.92 -27.56
C GLY A 341 3.17 -0.76 -26.64
N ARG A 342 2.72 -0.79 -25.37
CA ARG A 342 2.94 0.27 -24.37
C ARG A 342 4.29 0.19 -23.67
N ILE A 343 4.96 -0.96 -23.73
CA ILE A 343 6.25 -1.17 -23.07
C ILE A 343 7.34 -1.26 -24.12
N GLY A 344 8.37 -0.44 -23.96
CA GLY A 344 9.48 -0.36 -24.87
C GLY A 344 10.50 -1.49 -24.74
N GLY A 345 11.45 -1.49 -25.67
CA GLY A 345 12.54 -2.46 -25.77
C GLY A 345 13.61 -2.33 -24.67
N GLY A 346 13.67 -1.19 -23.97
CA GLY A 346 14.75 -0.83 -23.06
C GLY A 346 16.08 -0.59 -23.81
N ASP A 347 16.02 -0.23 -25.08
CA ASP A 347 17.14 -0.12 -26.03
C ASP A 347 17.34 1.32 -26.55
N TRP A 348 17.02 2.30 -25.70
CA TRP A 348 17.21 3.72 -25.96
C TRP A 348 18.66 4.08 -26.30
N ASP A 349 18.83 5.14 -27.09
CA ASP A 349 20.14 5.58 -27.56
C ASP A 349 20.84 6.44 -26.50
N PHE A 350 21.46 5.76 -25.54
CA PHE A 350 22.22 6.36 -24.46
C PHE A 350 23.41 7.18 -24.98
N GLU A 351 24.15 6.65 -25.96
CA GLU A 351 25.36 7.30 -26.45
C GLU A 351 25.04 8.58 -27.20
N ALA A 352 23.95 8.63 -27.98
CA ALA A 352 23.48 9.85 -28.59
C ALA A 352 23.10 10.89 -27.53
N TYR A 353 22.29 10.52 -26.53
CA TYR A 353 21.95 11.42 -25.43
C TYR A 353 23.19 11.97 -24.71
N TRP A 354 24.09 11.07 -24.28
CA TRP A 354 25.27 11.44 -23.50
C TRP A 354 26.24 12.30 -24.31
N THR A 355 26.46 11.97 -25.58
CA THR A 355 27.35 12.75 -26.45
C THR A 355 26.78 14.15 -26.69
N ARG A 356 25.46 14.29 -26.89
CA ARG A 356 24.83 15.61 -27.03
C ARG A 356 24.89 16.40 -25.73
N SER A 357 24.57 15.78 -24.60
CA SER A 357 24.54 16.45 -23.30
C SER A 357 25.94 16.81 -22.79
N PHE A 358 26.93 15.93 -22.97
CA PHE A 358 28.21 15.99 -22.26
C PHE A 358 29.46 15.78 -23.14
N GLY A 359 29.32 15.57 -24.45
CA GLY A 359 30.43 15.58 -25.40
C GLY A 359 31.26 14.30 -25.50
N GLY A 360 30.95 13.27 -24.70
CA GLY A 360 31.64 11.97 -24.70
C GLY A 360 32.07 11.50 -23.31
N GLY A 361 32.93 10.49 -23.26
CA GLY A 361 33.45 9.91 -22.01
C GLY A 361 32.34 9.25 -21.17
N PHE A 362 31.84 8.11 -21.63
CA PHE A 362 30.71 7.44 -21.00
C PHE A 362 31.08 6.90 -19.60
N PRO A 363 30.33 7.24 -18.54
CA PRO A 363 30.61 6.80 -17.18
C PRO A 363 30.26 5.32 -16.98
N ASN A 364 30.79 4.71 -15.92
CA ASN A 364 30.43 3.36 -15.46
C ASN A 364 30.51 2.24 -16.53
N GLY A 365 31.31 2.44 -17.58
CA GLY A 365 31.36 1.51 -18.72
C GLY A 365 30.04 1.42 -19.49
N TRP A 366 29.16 2.41 -19.34
CA TRP A 366 27.89 2.49 -20.04
C TRP A 366 28.11 2.73 -21.53
N SER A 367 27.28 2.09 -22.33
CA SER A 367 27.28 2.18 -23.78
C SER A 367 25.94 1.72 -24.31
N ASN A 368 25.74 1.81 -25.62
CA ASN A 368 24.59 1.17 -26.25
C ASN A 368 24.65 -0.38 -26.12
N ALA A 369 25.81 -0.99 -25.89
CA ALA A 369 25.91 -2.42 -25.58
C ALA A 369 25.62 -2.73 -24.09
N ASN A 370 26.06 -1.86 -23.19
CA ASN A 370 25.87 -1.95 -21.73
C ASN A 370 24.99 -0.78 -21.25
N ARG A 371 23.70 -0.82 -21.58
CA ARG A 371 22.80 0.33 -21.40
C ARG A 371 22.34 0.51 -19.94
N PRO A 372 22.46 1.72 -19.37
CA PRO A 372 21.77 2.07 -18.13
C PRO A 372 20.28 2.32 -18.35
N SER A 373 19.50 2.33 -17.28
CA SER A 373 18.17 2.97 -17.25
C SER A 373 18.30 4.48 -17.37
N ARG A 374 17.23 5.14 -17.84
CA ARG A 374 17.21 6.61 -17.88
C ARG A 374 17.23 7.18 -16.47
N TYR A 375 16.63 6.47 -15.50
CA TYR A 375 16.70 6.87 -14.10
C TYR A 375 18.13 6.83 -13.54
N GLU A 376 18.93 5.80 -13.84
CA GLU A 376 20.35 5.74 -13.43
C GLU A 376 21.16 6.90 -14.01
N VAL A 377 20.93 7.24 -15.28
CA VAL A 377 21.60 8.39 -15.91
C VAL A 377 21.18 9.70 -15.24
N TYR A 378 19.88 9.87 -14.99
CA TYR A 378 19.34 11.03 -14.29
C TYR A 378 19.93 11.20 -12.87
N ARG A 379 20.04 10.11 -12.10
CA ARG A 379 20.68 10.10 -10.78
C ARG A 379 22.17 10.43 -10.87
N TYR A 380 22.88 9.82 -11.82
CA TYR A 380 24.28 10.10 -12.06
C TYR A 380 24.53 11.59 -12.34
N GLU A 381 23.66 12.23 -13.12
CA GLU A 381 23.77 13.66 -13.41
C GLU A 381 23.64 14.55 -12.17
N ILE A 382 22.76 14.19 -11.23
CA ILE A 382 22.60 14.90 -9.96
C ILE A 382 23.83 14.67 -9.06
N GLU A 383 24.19 13.40 -8.86
CA GLU A 383 25.23 12.96 -7.94
C GLU A 383 26.63 13.45 -8.32
N ASN A 384 26.86 13.72 -9.62
CA ASN A 384 28.12 14.24 -10.14
C ASN A 384 28.06 15.75 -10.50
N GLY A 385 27.03 16.47 -10.06
CA GLY A 385 26.93 17.93 -10.25
C GLY A 385 26.76 18.38 -11.71
N LEU A 386 26.32 17.49 -12.60
CA LEU A 386 26.18 17.73 -14.04
C LEU A 386 24.92 18.54 -14.42
N THR A 387 24.08 18.90 -13.43
CA THR A 387 22.90 19.75 -13.62
C THR A 387 23.27 21.16 -14.04
N THR A 388 24.42 21.68 -13.59
CA THR A 388 24.90 23.04 -13.93
C THR A 388 25.61 23.11 -15.28
N ARG A 389 25.98 21.96 -15.84
CA ARG A 389 26.71 21.83 -17.10
C ARG A 389 25.76 22.08 -18.28
N SER A 390 26.15 23.00 -19.17
CA SER A 390 25.43 23.22 -20.43
C SER A 390 25.65 22.08 -21.40
N THR A 391 24.67 21.82 -22.28
CA THR A 391 24.78 20.89 -23.40
C THR A 391 26.08 21.09 -24.18
N ALA A 392 26.75 19.98 -24.51
CA ALA A 392 28.02 20.01 -25.22
C ALA A 392 27.86 20.54 -26.65
N GLY A 393 28.84 21.33 -27.10
CA GLY A 393 28.86 21.87 -28.47
C GLY A 393 27.82 22.95 -28.76
N ALA A 394 27.06 23.43 -27.77
CA ALA A 394 26.10 24.50 -27.96
C ALA A 394 26.78 25.84 -28.26
N SER A 395 26.61 26.36 -29.46
CA SER A 395 26.99 27.74 -29.85
C SER A 395 25.92 28.73 -29.35
N GLY A 396 25.81 28.90 -28.03
CA GLY A 396 24.81 29.75 -27.36
C GLY A 396 24.51 29.31 -25.92
N ALA A 397 23.39 29.77 -25.34
CA ALA A 397 22.91 29.30 -24.04
C ALA A 397 22.35 27.87 -24.16
N GLY A 398 23.24 26.86 -24.12
CA GLY A 398 22.87 25.44 -24.09
C GLY A 398 22.03 25.08 -22.85
N GLU A 399 21.29 23.98 -22.95
CA GLU A 399 20.42 23.52 -21.87
C GLU A 399 21.24 23.12 -20.64
N LYS A 400 20.75 23.50 -19.45
CA LYS A 400 21.24 23.01 -18.17
C LYS A 400 20.15 22.16 -17.51
N GLY A 401 20.57 21.21 -16.68
CA GLY A 401 19.64 20.45 -15.84
C GLY A 401 19.14 21.24 -14.63
N ALA A 402 19.84 22.28 -14.18
CA ALA A 402 19.40 23.11 -13.07
C ALA A 402 18.13 23.91 -13.43
N PRO A 403 17.12 24.00 -12.54
CA PRO A 403 15.94 24.85 -12.72
C PRO A 403 16.29 26.31 -13.00
N ALA A 404 15.53 26.95 -13.88
CA ALA A 404 15.71 28.32 -14.33
C ALA A 404 14.45 29.21 -14.15
N CYS A 405 13.24 28.63 -14.16
CA CYS A 405 11.97 29.31 -13.90
C CYS A 405 11.65 29.45 -12.42
N TYR A 406 12.03 28.49 -11.59
CA TYR A 406 11.71 28.44 -10.18
C TYR A 406 12.37 29.58 -9.40
N THR A 407 11.58 30.29 -8.61
CA THR A 407 11.99 31.48 -7.84
C THR A 407 11.98 31.27 -6.33
N GLY A 408 11.59 30.09 -5.83
CA GLY A 408 11.53 29.79 -4.39
C GLY A 408 12.88 29.53 -3.72
N GLY A 409 13.99 29.65 -4.45
CA GLY A 409 15.36 29.58 -3.94
C GLY A 409 16.01 28.20 -4.10
N ALA A 410 17.32 28.16 -4.33
CA ALA A 410 18.03 26.90 -4.57
C ALA A 410 18.06 25.96 -3.35
N SER A 411 17.97 26.50 -2.13
CA SER A 411 17.98 25.70 -0.89
C SER A 411 16.73 24.84 -0.69
N THR A 412 15.63 25.14 -1.39
CA THR A 412 14.40 24.36 -1.31
C THR A 412 14.36 23.23 -2.34
N LEU A 413 15.29 23.21 -3.31
CA LEU A 413 15.44 22.12 -4.27
C LEU A 413 16.10 20.90 -3.61
N THR A 414 15.29 19.98 -3.11
CA THR A 414 15.76 18.75 -2.45
C THR A 414 15.44 17.49 -3.25
N ASP A 415 16.16 16.41 -2.97
CA ASP A 415 15.87 15.06 -3.46
C ASP A 415 14.85 14.30 -2.57
N ASP A 416 14.23 14.98 -1.60
CA ASP A 416 13.24 14.38 -0.69
C ASP A 416 11.87 15.12 -0.74
N PRO A 417 10.90 14.63 -1.52
CA PRO A 417 11.03 13.58 -2.52
C PRO A 417 11.67 14.14 -3.79
N ASP A 418 12.28 13.25 -4.57
CA ASP A 418 12.68 13.54 -5.93
C ASP A 418 11.43 13.77 -6.80
N ARG A 419 11.36 14.96 -7.41
CA ARG A 419 10.15 15.40 -8.12
C ARG A 419 9.97 14.74 -9.48
N ARG A 420 11.01 14.12 -10.06
CA ARG A 420 10.83 13.28 -11.27
C ARG A 420 10.22 11.92 -10.92
N LEU A 421 10.18 11.53 -9.65
CA LEU A 421 9.56 10.31 -9.18
C LEU A 421 8.11 10.58 -8.74
N PHE A 422 7.24 9.62 -9.02
CA PHE A 422 5.91 9.58 -8.41
C PHE A 422 5.56 8.14 -8.04
N VAL A 423 4.76 8.00 -6.99
CA VAL A 423 4.18 6.71 -6.62
C VAL A 423 2.78 6.66 -7.21
N GLY A 424 2.49 5.61 -7.97
CA GLY A 424 1.18 5.34 -8.57
C GLY A 424 0.69 3.93 -8.23
N ALA A 425 -0.63 3.76 -8.26
CA ALA A 425 -1.25 2.44 -8.11
C ALA A 425 -1.17 1.65 -9.42
N ILE A 426 -1.05 0.33 -9.33
CA ILE A 426 -1.21 -0.60 -10.44
C ILE A 426 -2.44 -1.45 -10.15
N ILE A 427 -3.39 -1.49 -11.08
CA ILE A 427 -4.66 -2.21 -10.92
C ILE A 427 -4.89 -3.16 -12.11
N ASP A 428 -5.51 -4.31 -11.86
CA ASP A 428 -5.94 -5.24 -12.89
C ASP A 428 -7.25 -4.73 -13.53
N CYS A 429 -7.11 -3.95 -14.60
CA CYS A 429 -8.21 -3.24 -15.25
C CYS A 429 -9.17 -4.18 -16.00
N GLN A 430 -8.71 -5.29 -16.58
CA GLN A 430 -9.60 -6.25 -17.24
C GLN A 430 -10.46 -6.98 -16.22
N ALA A 431 -9.89 -7.39 -15.09
CA ALA A 431 -10.63 -7.97 -13.96
C ALA A 431 -11.63 -6.96 -13.38
N ALA A 432 -11.21 -5.72 -13.16
CA ALA A 432 -12.09 -4.65 -12.71
C ALA A 432 -13.21 -4.34 -13.73
N ALA A 433 -12.92 -4.38 -15.03
CA ALA A 433 -13.92 -4.23 -16.09
C ALA A 433 -14.95 -5.37 -16.05
N ALA A 434 -14.49 -6.61 -15.95
CA ALA A 434 -15.34 -7.81 -15.88
C ALA A 434 -16.24 -7.79 -14.63
N ALA A 435 -15.76 -7.22 -13.53
CA ALA A 435 -16.53 -6.99 -12.31
C ALA A 435 -17.48 -5.77 -12.38
N GLY A 436 -17.51 -5.04 -13.50
CA GLY A 436 -18.35 -3.83 -13.66
C GLY A 436 -17.83 -2.60 -12.91
N GLN A 437 -16.59 -2.63 -12.42
CA GLN A 437 -16.05 -1.63 -11.50
C GLN A 437 -15.43 -0.41 -12.20
N LEU A 438 -15.17 -0.49 -13.50
CA LEU A 438 -14.62 0.61 -14.31
C LEU A 438 -15.69 1.56 -14.89
N THR A 439 -16.91 1.54 -14.34
CA THR A 439 -18.09 2.22 -14.90
C THR A 439 -18.29 3.68 -14.47
N GLY A 440 -17.41 4.26 -13.65
CA GLY A 440 -17.62 5.61 -13.14
C GLY A 440 -17.08 5.79 -11.73
N SER A 441 -17.25 6.99 -11.16
CA SER A 441 -17.09 7.22 -9.70
C SER A 441 -18.13 6.45 -8.86
N SER A 442 -19.06 5.74 -9.52
CA SER A 442 -20.05 4.83 -8.93
C SER A 442 -19.75 3.35 -9.22
N GLY A 443 -18.61 3.02 -9.84
CA GLY A 443 -18.24 1.65 -10.19
C GLY A 443 -17.83 0.79 -8.98
N GLY A 444 -17.63 1.40 -7.82
CA GLY A 444 -17.23 0.72 -6.61
C GLY A 444 -15.72 0.70 -6.41
N VAL A 445 -15.29 -0.07 -5.42
CA VAL A 445 -13.93 -0.11 -4.91
C VAL A 445 -13.10 -1.16 -5.67
N ILE A 446 -11.94 -0.75 -6.21
CA ILE A 446 -11.06 -1.60 -7.00
C ILE A 446 -9.82 -1.98 -6.18
N PRO A 447 -9.54 -3.28 -5.96
CA PRO A 447 -8.30 -3.71 -5.32
C PRO A 447 -7.06 -3.29 -6.11
N VAL A 448 -6.01 -2.89 -5.41
CA VAL A 448 -4.73 -2.50 -6.00
C VAL A 448 -3.80 -3.71 -6.04
N THR A 449 -3.36 -4.09 -7.23
CA THR A 449 -2.39 -5.20 -7.45
C THR A 449 -1.03 -4.87 -6.84
N GLY A 450 -0.64 -3.59 -6.85
CA GLY A 450 0.54 -3.09 -6.14
C GLY A 450 0.78 -1.60 -6.35
N TYR A 451 1.68 -1.02 -5.59
CA TYR A 451 2.14 0.36 -5.81
C TYR A 451 3.54 0.33 -6.40
N ALA A 452 3.83 1.20 -7.34
CA ALA A 452 5.16 1.30 -7.94
C ALA A 452 5.64 2.75 -7.99
N ARG A 453 6.96 2.89 -7.95
CA ARG A 453 7.64 4.16 -8.15
C ARG A 453 8.01 4.29 -9.62
N PHE A 454 7.56 5.37 -10.22
CA PHE A 454 7.77 5.67 -11.63
C PHE A 454 8.64 6.91 -11.78
N PHE A 455 9.63 6.83 -12.67
CA PHE A 455 10.46 7.95 -13.09
C PHE A 455 9.91 8.56 -14.37
N LEU A 456 9.46 9.80 -14.31
CA LEU A 456 9.09 10.58 -15.49
C LEU A 456 10.35 10.88 -16.30
N THR A 457 10.31 10.62 -17.60
CA THR A 457 11.49 10.80 -18.48
C THR A 457 11.44 12.14 -19.22
N GLU A 458 10.26 12.55 -19.67
CA GLU A 458 10.02 13.79 -20.41
C GLU A 458 8.71 14.48 -19.99
N PRO A 459 8.56 15.80 -20.28
CA PRO A 459 7.32 16.51 -19.99
C PRO A 459 6.12 15.85 -20.66
N MET A 460 4.97 15.87 -19.99
CA MET A 460 3.71 15.41 -20.57
C MET A 460 3.32 16.35 -21.71
N ASP A 461 3.14 15.77 -22.91
CA ASP A 461 2.62 16.49 -24.07
C ASP A 461 1.18 16.96 -23.79
N LYS A 462 0.88 18.22 -24.08
CA LYS A 462 -0.44 18.82 -23.83
C LYS A 462 -1.54 18.30 -24.76
N ASN A 463 -1.15 17.77 -25.93
CA ASN A 463 -2.04 17.30 -26.98
C ASN A 463 -2.25 15.78 -26.89
N ASP A 464 -1.18 15.00 -26.79
CA ASP A 464 -1.27 13.52 -26.73
C ASP A 464 -1.58 13.01 -25.32
N GLY A 465 -1.21 13.77 -24.28
CA GLY A 465 -1.47 13.40 -22.89
C GLY A 465 -0.79 12.10 -22.46
N THR A 466 0.24 11.64 -23.17
CA THR A 466 1.00 10.46 -22.78
C THR A 466 1.98 10.82 -21.67
N ILE A 467 2.00 10.00 -20.62
CA ILE A 467 3.00 10.04 -19.56
C ILE A 467 4.06 8.98 -19.89
N TRP A 468 5.29 9.45 -20.12
CA TRP A 468 6.41 8.57 -20.44
C TRP A 468 7.26 8.33 -19.20
N ALA A 469 7.21 7.10 -18.68
CA ALA A 469 7.86 6.78 -17.41
C ALA A 469 8.55 5.42 -17.42
N GLU A 470 9.62 5.29 -16.64
CA GLU A 470 10.25 4.00 -16.31
C GLU A 470 9.78 3.55 -14.92
N MET A 471 9.48 2.27 -14.75
CA MET A 471 9.20 1.72 -13.42
C MET A 471 10.52 1.43 -12.70
N VAL A 472 10.82 2.21 -11.66
CA VAL A 472 12.06 2.09 -10.89
C VAL A 472 12.01 0.89 -9.97
N GLU A 473 10.91 0.76 -9.23
CA GLU A 473 10.71 -0.33 -8.28
C GLU A 473 9.20 -0.56 -8.02
N LEU A 474 8.86 -1.81 -7.74
CA LEU A 474 7.59 -2.15 -7.09
C LEU A 474 7.78 -1.95 -5.58
N LEU A 475 6.86 -1.22 -4.97
CA LEU A 475 6.87 -0.96 -3.55
C LEU A 475 6.18 -2.13 -2.85
N GLU A 476 6.99 -3.03 -2.31
CA GLU A 476 6.51 -4.13 -1.49
C GLU A 476 6.70 -3.78 0.00
N PRO A 477 5.74 -4.13 0.88
CA PRO A 477 5.92 -3.94 2.32
C PRO A 477 7.23 -4.54 2.84
N GLY A 478 7.88 -3.84 3.76
CA GLY A 478 9.17 -4.25 4.35
C GLY A 478 10.41 -3.95 3.50
N THR A 479 10.26 -3.47 2.25
CA THR A 479 11.41 -3.07 1.42
C THR A 479 11.92 -1.66 1.77
N PRO A 480 13.22 -1.36 1.54
CA PRO A 480 13.76 -0.02 1.71
C PRO A 480 12.98 1.09 0.99
N GLY A 481 12.52 0.82 -0.24
CA GLY A 481 11.79 1.78 -1.08
C GLY A 481 10.36 2.05 -0.63
N ALA A 482 9.75 1.10 0.09
CA ALA A 482 8.42 1.24 0.67
C ALA A 482 8.41 2.01 2.01
N ARG A 483 9.58 2.26 2.62
CA ARG A 483 9.66 3.04 3.87
C ARG A 483 9.06 4.43 3.68
N ASN A 484 8.24 4.85 4.64
CA ASN A 484 7.49 6.12 4.63
C ASN A 484 6.43 6.27 3.51
N VAL A 485 6.25 5.25 2.67
CA VAL A 485 5.19 5.22 1.64
C VAL A 485 4.13 4.20 2.06
N ILE A 486 4.51 2.94 2.25
CA ILE A 486 3.60 1.87 2.64
C ILE A 486 3.57 1.70 4.15
N ARG A 487 2.39 1.51 4.70
CA ARG A 487 2.13 1.15 6.09
C ARG A 487 1.17 -0.03 6.14
N ASP A 488 1.59 -1.10 6.79
CA ASP A 488 0.73 -2.24 7.06
C ASP A 488 -0.08 -2.00 8.33
N THR A 489 -1.35 -2.37 8.27
CA THR A 489 -2.26 -2.31 9.40
C THR A 489 -2.88 -3.69 9.59
N VAL A 490 -2.69 -4.25 10.78
CA VAL A 490 -3.38 -5.46 11.22
C VAL A 490 -4.32 -5.05 12.34
N GLN A 491 -5.60 -5.38 12.20
CA GLN A 491 -6.58 -5.03 13.22
C GLN A 491 -7.58 -6.16 13.46
N LEU A 492 -8.17 -6.13 14.65
CA LEU A 492 -9.27 -7.01 15.04
C LEU A 492 -10.59 -6.35 14.66
N TYR A 493 -11.53 -7.18 14.21
CA TYR A 493 -12.92 -6.82 13.93
C TYR A 493 -13.79 -7.56 14.95
N ARG A 494 -14.71 -6.84 15.60
CA ARG A 494 -15.49 -7.34 16.74
C ARG A 494 -16.96 -7.02 16.59
#